data_AF-A0A7V9L5E0-F1
#
_entry.id   AF-A0A7V9L5E0-F1
#
_cell.length_a   1.000
_cell.length_b   1.000
_cell.length_c   1.000
_cell.angle_alpha   90.00
_cell.angle_beta   90.00
_cell.angle_gamma   90.00
#
_symmetry.space_group_name_H-M   'P 1'
#
loop_
_entity.id
_entity.type
_entity.pdbx_description
1 polymer ?
#
loop_
_entity_poly.entity_id
_entity_poly.type
_entity_poly.pdbx_seq_one_letter_code
_entity_poly.pdbx_strand_id
1 'polypeptide(L)'
;MPLISISCGSLEADPAVPTRLEAPAAPQISRETHAGESCLGVSDKGVFGDLDGKVQITLPAKLAKQRVSARVDAARKLLVLAIDGFPRKAYPLDGTAKLVVGTRELALRPGDRAELAPLLVAERITDASSKSRDHDKDGIPDPLDVLIGAKKTVLNGAAYTEGWTDIRQYPGGDVPRTQGVCTDVIVRAVRNAGVDLQKELHEDIKRARAVYPKNAGNWQIDQRRVLTLLPYFQRHWEKRTAKLDDPDDPLRPGDVILMDTFPSKFGPDHIGIISDTIGESGLPLVINNWTVGYVESEMDLLTSVPVLYRYRLPE
;
A
#
# COMPACT_ATOMS: atom_id res chain seq x y z
N MET A 1 14.28 85.21 4.13
CA MET A 1 15.74 84.94 4.24
C MET A 1 16.14 83.94 3.17
N PRO A 2 17.33 84.09 2.58
CA PRO A 2 17.46 84.03 1.13
C PRO A 2 18.38 82.90 0.62
N LEU A 3 18.47 82.85 -0.71
CA LEU A 3 19.60 82.42 -1.55
C LEU A 3 19.79 80.93 -1.89
N ILE A 4 19.40 80.68 -3.15
CA ILE A 4 20.04 79.81 -4.13
C ILE A 4 21.56 80.12 -4.20
N SER A 5 22.39 79.07 -4.28
CA SER A 5 23.79 79.16 -4.70
C SER A 5 24.12 78.02 -5.68
N ILE A 6 24.84 78.40 -6.73
CA ILE A 6 25.33 77.64 -7.88
C ILE A 6 26.78 77.23 -7.59
N SER A 7 27.23 76.05 -8.05
CA SER A 7 28.59 75.75 -8.58
C SER A 7 28.72 74.21 -8.70
N CYS A 8 29.01 73.54 -9.82
CA CYS A 8 30.07 73.60 -10.86
C CYS A 8 30.98 72.36 -10.75
N GLY A 9 31.37 71.80 -11.91
CA GLY A 9 32.43 70.82 -12.10
C GLY A 9 31.93 69.38 -12.23
N SER A 10 32.38 68.54 -13.16
CA SER A 10 33.31 68.68 -14.28
C SER A 10 33.24 67.35 -15.08
N LEU A 11 33.46 67.44 -16.39
CA LEU A 11 33.53 66.33 -17.33
C LEU A 11 34.82 65.51 -17.15
N GLU A 12 34.73 64.19 -17.13
CA GLU A 12 35.78 63.29 -17.62
C GLU A 12 35.14 62.12 -18.38
N ALA A 13 35.74 61.80 -19.53
CA ALA A 13 35.31 60.77 -20.47
C ALA A 13 36.12 59.49 -20.24
N ASP A 14 35.45 58.33 -20.27
CA ASP A 14 36.09 57.01 -20.23
C ASP A 14 36.06 56.34 -21.62
N PRO A 15 37.14 55.64 -22.04
CA PRO A 15 37.27 55.06 -23.37
C PRO A 15 36.60 53.69 -23.50
N ALA A 16 36.03 53.43 -24.67
CA ALA A 16 35.27 52.23 -25.01
C ALA A 16 36.13 50.94 -25.01
N VAL A 17 35.59 49.89 -24.37
CA VAL A 17 36.07 48.50 -24.43
C VAL A 17 35.32 47.75 -25.54
N PRO A 18 35.98 46.97 -26.43
CA PRO A 18 35.31 46.32 -27.55
C PRO A 18 34.53 45.09 -27.09
N THR A 19 33.27 45.01 -27.54
CA THR A 19 32.32 43.93 -27.21
C THR A 19 32.68 42.65 -27.95
N ARG A 20 32.93 41.56 -27.22
CA ARG A 20 33.12 40.21 -27.77
C ARG A 20 31.76 39.60 -28.07
N LEU A 21 31.48 39.29 -29.34
CA LEU A 21 30.28 38.58 -29.77
C LEU A 21 30.29 37.15 -29.19
N GLU A 22 29.32 36.84 -28.31
CA GLU A 22 29.08 35.48 -27.81
C GLU A 22 28.40 34.62 -28.89
N ALA A 23 28.89 33.39 -29.03
CA ALA A 23 28.28 32.38 -29.89
C ALA A 23 26.99 31.84 -29.24
N PRO A 24 25.96 31.46 -30.03
CA PRO A 24 24.68 31.02 -29.47
C PRO A 24 24.84 29.70 -28.71
N ALA A 25 24.32 29.67 -27.48
CA ALA A 25 24.30 28.49 -26.63
C ALA A 25 23.44 27.39 -27.25
N ALA A 26 23.96 26.16 -27.27
CA ALA A 26 23.22 24.97 -27.65
C ALA A 26 22.03 24.76 -26.70
N PRO A 27 20.87 24.25 -27.20
CA PRO A 27 19.68 24.10 -26.39
C PRO A 27 19.93 23.12 -25.24
N GLN A 28 19.87 23.64 -24.01
CA GLN A 28 19.84 22.82 -22.81
C GLN A 28 18.49 22.10 -22.75
N ILE A 29 18.48 20.81 -23.09
CA ILE A 29 17.35 19.94 -22.76
C ILE A 29 17.42 19.71 -21.25
N SER A 30 16.71 20.53 -20.49
CA SER A 30 16.49 20.29 -19.06
C SER A 30 15.77 18.95 -18.90
N ARG A 31 16.47 17.94 -18.38
CA ARG A 31 15.82 16.75 -17.83
C ARG A 31 15.06 17.21 -16.60
N GLU A 32 13.78 17.52 -16.75
CA GLU A 32 12.89 17.71 -15.61
C GLU A 32 12.90 16.42 -14.79
N THR A 33 13.58 16.46 -13.64
CA THR A 33 13.48 15.43 -12.62
C THR A 33 12.15 15.66 -11.91
N HIS A 34 11.09 14.99 -12.37
CA HIS A 34 9.82 15.03 -11.66
C HIS A 34 9.95 14.32 -10.32
N ALA A 35 9.49 14.95 -9.24
CA ALA A 35 9.29 14.27 -7.97
C ALA A 35 8.25 13.15 -8.16
N GLY A 36 8.42 12.02 -7.46
CA GLY A 36 7.44 10.94 -7.47
C GLY A 36 6.07 11.42 -6.98
N GLU A 37 5.01 10.76 -7.42
CA GLU A 37 3.65 11.09 -6.98
C GLU A 37 3.49 10.85 -5.47
N SER A 38 2.71 11.69 -4.80
CA SER A 38 2.49 11.61 -3.35
C SER A 38 1.47 10.55 -2.94
N CYS A 39 0.68 10.03 -3.89
CA CYS A 39 -0.32 8.99 -3.67
C CYS A 39 -0.53 8.12 -4.92
N LEU A 40 -1.22 6.99 -4.75
CA LEU A 40 -1.57 6.08 -5.85
C LEU A 40 -2.43 6.75 -6.92
N GLY A 41 -3.34 7.65 -6.55
CA GLY A 41 -4.24 8.33 -7.49
C GLY A 41 -5.27 7.41 -8.15
N VAL A 42 -5.48 6.21 -7.61
CA VAL A 42 -6.49 5.25 -8.08
C VAL A 42 -7.78 5.42 -7.27
N SER A 43 -8.92 5.16 -7.89
CA SER A 43 -10.23 5.14 -7.21
C SER A 43 -10.45 3.75 -6.64
N ASP A 44 -10.41 3.64 -5.31
CA ASP A 44 -10.63 2.41 -4.56
C ASP A 44 -12.07 2.37 -4.02
N LYS A 45 -12.77 1.24 -4.12
CA LYS A 45 -14.17 1.15 -3.64
C LYS A 45 -14.30 0.64 -2.21
N GLY A 46 -13.19 0.35 -1.56
CA GLY A 46 -13.10 -0.26 -0.25
C GLY A 46 -13.43 0.67 0.91
N VAL A 47 -12.68 0.52 2.01
CA VAL A 47 -12.90 1.28 3.24
C VAL A 47 -12.21 2.63 3.19
N PHE A 48 -12.72 3.61 3.95
CA PHE A 48 -12.07 4.91 4.18
C PHE A 48 -11.68 5.66 2.89
N GLY A 49 -12.60 5.79 1.93
CA GLY A 49 -12.34 6.50 0.65
C GLY A 49 -11.86 7.95 0.81
N ASP A 50 -12.11 8.60 1.95
CA ASP A 50 -11.53 9.90 2.30
C ASP A 50 -9.99 9.89 2.46
N LEU A 51 -9.38 8.70 2.54
CA LEU A 51 -7.93 8.50 2.68
C LEU A 51 -7.24 8.10 1.37
N ASP A 52 -7.98 7.81 0.28
CA ASP A 52 -7.40 7.32 -0.98
C ASP A 52 -6.30 8.25 -1.52
N GLY A 53 -6.55 9.56 -1.46
CA GLY A 53 -5.60 10.59 -1.89
C GLY A 53 -4.33 10.70 -1.03
N LYS A 54 -4.19 9.89 0.02
CA LYS A 54 -3.04 9.86 0.94
C LYS A 54 -2.29 8.53 0.93
N VAL A 55 -2.85 7.47 0.33
CA VAL A 55 -2.20 6.17 0.27
C VAL A 55 -1.11 6.19 -0.80
N GLN A 56 0.08 5.71 -0.44
CA GLN A 56 1.16 5.45 -1.37
C GLN A 56 1.78 4.08 -1.07
N ILE A 57 2.20 3.39 -2.13
CA ILE A 57 2.99 2.16 -2.07
C ILE A 57 4.34 2.41 -2.72
N THR A 58 5.39 1.95 -2.05
CA THR A 58 6.77 2.10 -2.47
C THR A 58 7.24 0.83 -3.20
N LEU A 59 7.77 1.00 -4.42
CA LEU A 59 8.48 -0.08 -5.09
C LEU A 59 9.90 -0.24 -4.50
N PRO A 60 10.47 -1.46 -4.52
CA PRO A 60 11.86 -1.67 -4.13
C PRO A 60 12.81 -0.79 -4.97
N ALA A 61 13.76 -0.11 -4.31
CA ALA A 61 14.65 0.87 -4.95
C ALA A 61 15.49 0.32 -6.11
N LYS A 62 15.81 -0.98 -6.10
CA LYS A 62 16.54 -1.68 -7.17
C LYS A 62 15.69 -2.80 -7.71
N LEU A 63 14.98 -2.53 -8.80
CA LEU A 63 14.09 -3.49 -9.44
C LEU A 63 14.57 -3.80 -10.87
N ALA A 64 14.84 -5.08 -11.13
CA ALA A 64 15.24 -5.54 -12.45
C ALA A 64 14.00 -5.68 -13.35
N LYS A 65 14.04 -5.10 -14.56
CA LYS A 65 12.93 -5.12 -15.53
C LYS A 65 12.38 -6.52 -15.84
N GLN A 66 13.21 -7.56 -15.75
CA GLN A 66 12.81 -8.95 -16.00
C GLN A 66 11.84 -9.49 -14.95
N ARG A 67 11.89 -8.94 -13.73
CA ARG A 67 10.98 -9.26 -12.63
C ARG A 67 9.66 -8.50 -12.73
N VAL A 68 9.63 -7.43 -13.53
CA VAL A 68 8.46 -6.56 -13.67
C VAL A 68 7.56 -7.06 -14.79
N SER A 69 6.27 -7.04 -14.54
CA SER A 69 5.23 -7.16 -15.56
C SER A 69 4.12 -6.17 -15.24
N ALA A 70 3.30 -5.83 -16.23
CA ALA A 70 2.17 -4.94 -16.00
C ALA A 70 0.92 -5.43 -16.73
N ARG A 71 -0.23 -5.19 -16.10
CA ARG A 71 -1.56 -5.46 -16.64
C ARG A 71 -2.29 -4.15 -16.85
N VAL A 72 -2.77 -3.90 -18.07
CA VAL A 72 -3.52 -2.69 -18.43
C VAL A 72 -5.00 -3.00 -18.48
N ASP A 73 -5.78 -2.35 -17.63
CA ASP A 73 -7.25 -2.33 -17.69
C ASP A 73 -7.71 -1.01 -18.31
N ALA A 74 -7.96 -1.03 -19.61
CA ALA A 74 -8.43 0.15 -20.34
C ALA A 74 -9.85 0.59 -19.92
N ALA A 75 -10.71 -0.34 -19.50
CA ALA A 75 -12.08 -0.03 -19.12
C ALA A 75 -12.12 0.79 -17.83
N ARG A 76 -11.22 0.48 -16.89
CA ARG A 76 -11.08 1.18 -15.61
C ARG A 76 -9.99 2.24 -15.60
N LYS A 77 -9.28 2.42 -16.71
CA LYS A 77 -8.11 3.30 -16.85
C LYS A 77 -7.08 3.03 -15.75
N LEU A 78 -6.67 1.78 -15.61
CA LEU A 78 -5.75 1.33 -14.57
C LEU A 78 -4.59 0.54 -15.18
N LEU A 79 -3.39 0.71 -14.64
CA LEU A 79 -2.27 -0.19 -14.83
C LEU A 79 -1.91 -0.81 -13.48
N VAL A 80 -1.82 -2.13 -13.42
CA VAL A 80 -1.34 -2.86 -12.24
C VAL A 80 0.03 -3.42 -12.55
N LEU A 81 1.05 -2.94 -11.84
CA LEU A 81 2.41 -3.46 -11.89
C LEU A 81 2.53 -4.67 -10.95
N ALA A 82 3.17 -5.71 -11.44
CA ALA A 82 3.51 -6.90 -10.68
C ALA A 82 5.01 -7.16 -10.65
N ILE A 83 5.50 -7.70 -9.52
CA ILE A 83 6.89 -8.15 -9.32
C ILE A 83 6.87 -9.66 -9.11
N ASP A 84 7.60 -10.40 -9.95
CA ASP A 84 7.62 -11.87 -9.96
C ASP A 84 6.22 -12.49 -9.97
N GLY A 85 5.34 -11.89 -10.79
CA GLY A 85 3.94 -12.30 -10.93
C GLY A 85 3.00 -11.80 -9.83
N PHE A 86 3.50 -11.15 -8.77
CA PHE A 86 2.65 -10.63 -7.68
C PHE A 86 2.23 -9.18 -7.90
N PRO A 87 0.93 -8.81 -7.81
CA PRO A 87 0.50 -7.43 -7.92
C PRO A 87 1.11 -6.59 -6.78
N ARG A 88 1.71 -5.45 -7.16
CA ARG A 88 2.51 -4.64 -6.24
C ARG A 88 2.03 -3.21 -6.10
N LYS A 89 1.62 -2.59 -7.22
CA LYS A 89 1.21 -1.19 -7.24
C LYS A 89 0.28 -0.94 -8.42
N ALA A 90 -0.73 -0.11 -8.20
CA ALA A 90 -1.67 0.32 -9.21
C ALA A 90 -1.42 1.79 -9.58
N TYR A 91 -1.64 2.14 -10.85
CA TYR A 91 -1.41 3.46 -11.41
C TYR A 91 -2.61 3.88 -12.27
N PRO A 92 -3.12 5.11 -12.13
CA PRO A 92 -4.19 5.60 -12.98
C PRO A 92 -3.66 5.90 -14.39
N LEU A 93 -4.48 5.62 -15.39
CA LEU A 93 -4.20 5.86 -16.81
C LEU A 93 -4.96 7.08 -17.34
N ASP A 94 -4.90 8.20 -16.62
CA ASP A 94 -5.60 9.45 -16.92
C ASP A 94 -4.70 10.70 -16.84
N GLY A 95 -3.38 10.49 -16.69
CA GLY A 95 -2.43 11.59 -16.56
C GLY A 95 -2.00 12.21 -17.89
N THR A 96 -1.25 13.31 -17.80
CA THR A 96 -0.86 14.14 -18.95
C THR A 96 0.47 13.72 -19.61
N ALA A 97 1.28 12.91 -18.93
CA ALA A 97 2.58 12.48 -19.42
C ALA A 97 2.47 11.15 -20.18
N LYS A 98 3.03 11.10 -21.39
CA LYS A 98 2.98 9.89 -22.23
C LYS A 98 4.22 9.02 -22.03
N LEU A 99 4.01 7.73 -21.83
CA LEU A 99 5.06 6.71 -21.88
C LEU A 99 4.76 5.73 -23.01
N VAL A 100 5.64 5.68 -24.02
CA VAL A 100 5.54 4.74 -25.13
C VAL A 100 6.37 3.50 -24.80
N VAL A 101 5.75 2.33 -24.81
CA VAL A 101 6.41 1.03 -24.60
C VAL A 101 5.97 0.06 -25.70
N GLY A 102 6.87 -0.20 -26.66
CA GLY A 102 6.52 -0.94 -27.87
C GLY A 102 5.45 -0.21 -28.68
N THR A 103 4.29 -0.85 -28.88
CA THR A 103 3.14 -0.28 -29.60
C THR A 103 2.15 0.44 -28.68
N ARG A 104 2.35 0.39 -27.36
CA ARG A 104 1.42 0.97 -26.37
C ARG A 104 1.84 2.38 -26.00
N GLU A 105 0.86 3.27 -25.90
CA GLU A 105 1.02 4.60 -25.32
C GLU A 105 0.21 4.64 -24.01
N LEU A 106 0.90 4.87 -22.90
CA LEU A 106 0.32 4.95 -21.56
C LEU A 106 0.23 6.42 -21.13
N ALA A 107 -0.98 6.87 -20.78
CA ALA A 107 -1.23 8.20 -20.24
C ALA A 107 -1.06 8.17 -18.72
N LEU A 108 0.04 8.70 -18.21
CA LEU A 108 0.46 8.61 -16.80
C LEU A 108 0.64 9.99 -16.21
N ARG A 109 0.61 10.09 -14.87
CA ARG A 109 1.07 11.31 -14.19
C ARG A 109 2.60 11.44 -14.33
N PRO A 110 3.18 12.65 -14.29
CA PRO A 110 4.61 12.83 -14.54
C PRO A 110 5.54 11.98 -13.66
N GLY A 111 5.23 11.85 -12.36
CA GLY A 111 5.99 11.03 -11.42
C GLY A 111 5.85 9.54 -11.71
N ASP A 112 4.63 9.06 -11.99
CA ASP A 112 4.36 7.66 -12.35
C ASP A 112 5.09 7.28 -13.65
N ARG A 113 5.09 8.19 -14.63
CA ARG A 113 5.81 8.01 -15.89
C ARG A 113 7.32 7.88 -15.66
N ALA A 114 7.89 8.70 -14.77
CA ALA A 114 9.31 8.63 -14.41
C ALA A 114 9.65 7.32 -13.68
N GLU A 115 8.78 6.86 -12.76
CA GLU A 115 8.93 5.59 -12.03
C GLU A 115 8.86 4.37 -12.96
N LEU A 116 7.91 4.36 -13.91
CA LEU A 116 7.63 3.22 -14.79
C LEU A 116 8.55 3.14 -16.02
N ALA A 117 9.05 4.26 -16.53
CA ALA A 117 9.88 4.30 -17.74
C ALA A 117 11.09 3.34 -17.74
N PRO A 118 11.88 3.21 -16.65
CA PRO A 118 13.00 2.27 -16.63
C PRO A 118 12.59 0.80 -16.39
N LEU A 119 11.33 0.53 -16.03
CA LEU A 119 10.87 -0.78 -15.57
C LEU A 119 10.09 -1.55 -16.62
N LEU A 120 9.24 -0.87 -17.41
CA LEU A 120 8.32 -1.51 -18.33
C LEU A 120 9.00 -1.93 -19.64
N VAL A 121 8.68 -3.14 -20.11
CA VAL A 121 9.08 -3.68 -21.41
C VAL A 121 7.87 -4.27 -22.13
N ALA A 122 7.79 -4.09 -23.44
CA ALA A 122 6.58 -4.35 -24.23
C ALA A 122 6.09 -5.80 -24.11
N GLU A 123 7.01 -6.75 -24.07
CA GLU A 123 6.73 -8.19 -24.03
C GLU A 123 6.14 -8.65 -22.69
N ARG A 124 6.17 -7.79 -21.66
CA ARG A 124 5.68 -8.09 -20.31
C ARG A 124 4.50 -7.20 -19.91
N ILE A 125 3.90 -6.50 -20.88
CA ILE A 125 2.64 -5.77 -20.70
C ILE A 125 1.51 -6.56 -21.35
N THR A 126 0.52 -6.94 -20.55
CA THR A 126 -0.69 -7.64 -21.01
C THR A 126 -1.93 -6.79 -20.77
N ASP A 127 -3.00 -7.04 -21.52
CA ASP A 127 -4.31 -6.47 -21.20
C ASP A 127 -4.95 -7.22 -20.02
N ALA A 128 -5.83 -6.54 -19.30
CA ALA A 128 -6.60 -7.15 -18.23
C ALA A 128 -7.45 -8.30 -18.80
N SER A 129 -7.38 -9.46 -18.13
CA SER A 129 -8.24 -10.60 -18.40
C SER A 129 -9.13 -10.84 -17.19
N SER A 130 -10.27 -11.51 -17.39
CA SER A 130 -11.21 -11.85 -16.31
C SER A 130 -10.69 -12.90 -15.31
N LYS A 131 -9.39 -13.22 -15.32
CA LYS A 131 -8.81 -14.33 -14.54
C LYS A 131 -8.34 -13.93 -13.15
N SER A 132 -8.00 -12.66 -12.90
CA SER A 132 -7.58 -12.21 -11.56
C SER A 132 -8.80 -11.99 -10.67
N ARG A 133 -8.73 -12.48 -9.44
CA ARG A 133 -9.72 -12.23 -8.39
C ARG A 133 -9.67 -10.76 -7.94
N ASP A 134 -10.84 -10.17 -7.94
CA ASP A 134 -11.14 -8.77 -7.66
C ASP A 134 -12.61 -8.75 -7.22
N HIS A 135 -12.87 -8.80 -5.91
CA HIS A 135 -14.23 -9.00 -5.39
C HIS A 135 -15.11 -7.76 -5.58
N ASP A 136 -14.56 -6.56 -5.41
CA ASP A 136 -15.32 -5.31 -5.47
C ASP A 136 -15.36 -4.68 -6.89
N LYS A 137 -14.61 -5.30 -7.82
CA LYS A 137 -14.59 -5.04 -9.25
C LYS A 137 -14.05 -3.66 -9.58
N ASP A 138 -13.15 -3.12 -8.77
CA ASP A 138 -12.48 -1.84 -9.03
C ASP A 138 -11.20 -1.95 -9.89
N GLY A 139 -10.81 -3.18 -10.24
CA GLY A 139 -9.66 -3.50 -11.10
C GLY A 139 -8.36 -3.79 -10.35
N ILE A 140 -8.32 -3.50 -9.05
CA ILE A 140 -7.21 -3.80 -8.15
C ILE A 140 -7.33 -5.26 -7.69
N PRO A 141 -6.28 -6.09 -7.87
CA PRO A 141 -6.32 -7.46 -7.36
C PRO A 141 -6.40 -7.53 -5.84
N ASP A 142 -7.17 -8.47 -5.31
CA ASP A 142 -7.47 -8.53 -3.87
C ASP A 142 -6.22 -8.48 -2.96
N PRO A 143 -5.08 -9.15 -3.24
CA PRO A 143 -3.91 -9.06 -2.35
C PRO A 143 -3.29 -7.66 -2.29
N LEU A 144 -3.30 -6.93 -3.41
CA LEU A 144 -2.85 -5.55 -3.44
C LEU A 144 -3.84 -4.64 -2.71
N ASP A 145 -5.12 -4.92 -2.88
CA ASP A 145 -6.21 -4.19 -2.25
C ASP A 145 -6.18 -4.34 -0.71
N VAL A 146 -5.89 -5.55 -0.20
CA VAL A 146 -5.63 -5.78 1.24
C VAL A 146 -4.52 -4.87 1.76
N LEU A 147 -3.41 -4.73 1.02
CA LEU A 147 -2.31 -3.84 1.41
C LEU A 147 -2.76 -2.37 1.41
N ILE A 148 -3.52 -1.94 0.40
CA ILE A 148 -4.07 -0.58 0.32
C ILE A 148 -4.95 -0.30 1.53
N GLY A 149 -5.88 -1.21 1.85
CA GLY A 149 -6.73 -1.12 3.04
C GLY A 149 -5.93 -1.05 4.34
N ALA A 150 -4.88 -1.88 4.47
CA ALA A 150 -3.99 -1.85 5.62
C ALA A 150 -3.29 -0.48 5.74
N LYS A 151 -2.82 0.12 4.64
CA LYS A 151 -2.25 1.48 4.65
C LYS A 151 -3.27 2.54 5.07
N LYS A 152 -4.52 2.40 4.66
CA LYS A 152 -5.60 3.28 5.14
C LYS A 152 -5.81 3.16 6.64
N THR A 153 -5.66 1.99 7.25
CA THR A 153 -5.71 1.86 8.72
C THR A 153 -4.57 2.61 9.41
N VAL A 154 -3.35 2.57 8.88
CA VAL A 154 -2.22 3.35 9.43
C VAL A 154 -2.48 4.86 9.33
N LEU A 155 -2.98 5.32 8.18
CA LEU A 155 -3.35 6.72 7.98
C LEU A 155 -4.52 7.17 8.86
N ASN A 156 -5.44 6.25 9.16
CA ASN A 156 -6.55 6.47 10.07
C ASN A 156 -6.09 6.56 11.53
N GLY A 157 -5.16 5.69 11.94
CA GLY A 157 -4.54 5.71 13.26
C GLY A 157 -5.51 5.44 14.40
N ALA A 158 -6.36 4.41 14.29
CA ALA A 158 -7.28 4.06 15.37
C ALA A 158 -6.52 3.72 16.66
N ALA A 159 -7.00 4.23 17.81
CA ALA A 159 -6.41 3.95 19.10
C ALA A 159 -6.67 2.50 19.52
N TYR A 160 -5.65 1.84 20.08
CA TYR A 160 -5.83 0.52 20.67
C TYR A 160 -6.91 0.57 21.76
N THR A 161 -8.00 -0.15 21.55
CA THR A 161 -9.13 -0.19 22.49
C THR A 161 -9.57 -1.64 22.71
N GLU A 162 -9.12 -2.20 23.83
CA GLU A 162 -9.53 -3.53 24.28
C GLU A 162 -10.91 -3.52 24.94
N GLY A 163 -11.48 -4.71 25.09
CA GLY A 163 -12.77 -4.91 25.71
C GLY A 163 -13.92 -5.07 24.71
N TRP A 164 -15.12 -5.21 25.26
CA TRP A 164 -16.32 -5.45 24.48
C TRP A 164 -16.80 -4.17 23.79
N THR A 165 -17.09 -4.27 22.50
CA THR A 165 -17.73 -3.20 21.71
C THR A 165 -18.96 -3.78 21.04
N ASP A 166 -20.11 -3.13 21.23
CA ASP A 166 -21.36 -3.53 20.60
C ASP A 166 -21.34 -3.21 19.08
N ILE A 167 -21.10 -4.23 18.26
CA ILE A 167 -21.19 -4.13 16.80
C ILE A 167 -22.65 -4.33 16.39
N ARG A 168 -23.27 -3.27 15.90
CA ARG A 168 -24.72 -3.22 15.65
C ARG A 168 -25.17 -3.78 14.30
N GLN A 169 -24.23 -4.05 13.40
CA GLN A 169 -24.53 -4.44 12.02
C GLN A 169 -23.95 -5.82 11.69
N TYR A 170 -24.73 -6.60 10.95
CA TYR A 170 -24.32 -7.84 10.32
C TYR A 170 -25.17 -8.06 9.06
N PRO A 171 -24.58 -8.30 7.88
CA PRO A 171 -23.13 -8.27 7.59
C PRO A 171 -22.55 -6.85 7.62
N GLY A 172 -21.22 -6.73 7.52
CA GLY A 172 -20.51 -5.45 7.38
C GLY A 172 -20.28 -4.68 8.68
N GLY A 173 -20.42 -5.33 9.83
CA GLY A 173 -20.15 -4.71 11.13
C GLY A 173 -18.68 -4.39 11.35
N ASP A 174 -18.43 -3.25 12.00
CA ASP A 174 -17.12 -2.82 12.48
C ASP A 174 -17.28 -2.09 13.82
N VAL A 175 -16.18 -1.97 14.56
CA VAL A 175 -16.08 -1.06 15.70
C VAL A 175 -15.97 0.39 15.21
N PRO A 176 -16.16 1.41 16.07
CA PRO A 176 -15.94 2.80 15.69
C PRO A 176 -14.56 2.99 15.03
N ARG A 177 -14.52 3.76 13.93
CA ARG A 177 -13.30 4.00 13.14
C ARG A 177 -12.09 4.48 13.96
N THR A 178 -12.32 5.17 15.08
CA THR A 178 -11.28 5.68 15.98
C THR A 178 -10.74 4.65 16.97
N GLN A 179 -11.28 3.43 16.97
CA GLN A 179 -10.94 2.35 17.89
C GLN A 179 -10.57 1.09 17.11
N GLY A 180 -9.74 0.23 17.70
CA GLY A 180 -9.47 -1.09 17.15
C GLY A 180 -8.48 -1.88 17.99
N VAL A 181 -8.36 -3.16 17.69
CA VAL A 181 -7.25 -4.02 18.09
C VAL A 181 -6.59 -4.62 16.84
N CYS A 182 -5.57 -5.46 17.02
CA CYS A 182 -4.81 -6.05 15.91
C CYS A 182 -5.66 -6.75 14.85
N THR A 183 -6.72 -7.46 15.23
CA THR A 183 -7.64 -8.11 14.29
C THR A 183 -8.52 -7.13 13.51
N ASP A 184 -8.84 -5.95 14.09
CA ASP A 184 -9.68 -4.95 13.40
C ASP A 184 -8.93 -4.35 12.21
N VAL A 185 -7.59 -4.27 12.27
CA VAL A 185 -6.73 -3.95 11.11
C VAL A 185 -6.97 -4.94 9.97
N ILE A 186 -7.00 -6.24 10.28
CA ILE A 186 -7.21 -7.30 9.28
C ILE A 186 -8.61 -7.23 8.70
N VAL A 187 -9.63 -7.04 9.56
CA VAL A 187 -11.03 -6.91 9.13
C VAL A 187 -11.19 -5.73 8.16
N ARG A 188 -10.59 -4.57 8.46
CA ARG A 188 -10.66 -3.37 7.61
C ARG A 188 -9.88 -3.54 6.31
N ALA A 189 -8.68 -4.09 6.38
CA ALA A 189 -7.84 -4.33 5.20
C ALA A 189 -8.50 -5.31 4.22
N VAL A 190 -9.03 -6.43 4.73
CA VAL A 190 -9.72 -7.44 3.92
C VAL A 190 -11.06 -6.92 3.38
N ARG A 191 -11.74 -6.06 4.14
CA ARG A 191 -12.94 -5.37 3.65
C ARG A 191 -12.65 -4.36 2.54
N ASN A 192 -11.45 -3.78 2.50
CA ASN A 192 -11.03 -2.94 1.38
C ASN A 192 -11.12 -3.73 0.08
N ALA A 193 -10.60 -4.97 0.09
CA ALA A 193 -10.70 -5.95 -0.98
C ALA A 193 -12.11 -6.55 -1.19
N GLY A 194 -13.18 -5.89 -0.74
CA GLY A 194 -14.56 -6.34 -0.91
C GLY A 194 -14.97 -7.58 -0.10
N VAL A 195 -14.11 -8.11 0.77
CA VAL A 195 -14.38 -9.32 1.55
C VAL A 195 -14.88 -8.96 2.95
N ASP A 196 -16.13 -9.33 3.27
CA ASP A 196 -16.66 -9.15 4.63
C ASP A 196 -16.28 -10.32 5.55
N LEU A 197 -15.10 -10.21 6.16
CA LEU A 197 -14.55 -11.23 7.05
C LEU A 197 -15.49 -11.57 8.24
N GLN A 198 -16.31 -10.62 8.70
CA GLN A 198 -17.31 -10.87 9.75
C GLN A 198 -18.34 -11.92 9.29
N LYS A 199 -18.91 -11.71 8.09
CA LYS A 199 -19.88 -12.63 7.48
C LYS A 199 -19.25 -13.97 7.16
N GLU A 200 -18.12 -13.98 6.48
CA GLU A 200 -17.49 -15.23 6.02
C GLU A 200 -17.07 -16.12 7.19
N LEU A 201 -16.49 -15.53 8.23
CA LEU A 201 -16.12 -16.26 9.44
C LEU A 201 -17.35 -16.82 10.14
N HIS A 202 -18.40 -16.02 10.36
CA HIS A 202 -19.61 -16.48 11.06
C HIS A 202 -20.31 -17.63 10.31
N GLU A 203 -20.40 -17.51 8.98
CA GLU A 203 -21.00 -18.54 8.15
C GLU A 203 -20.14 -19.81 8.12
N ASP A 204 -18.81 -19.70 8.12
CA ASP A 204 -17.94 -20.87 8.20
C ASP A 204 -17.98 -21.54 9.58
N ILE A 205 -18.05 -20.78 10.67
CA ILE A 205 -18.24 -21.31 12.03
C ILE A 205 -19.53 -22.13 12.10
N LYS A 206 -20.62 -21.66 11.49
CA LYS A 206 -21.88 -22.42 11.43
C LYS A 206 -21.75 -23.73 10.66
N ARG A 207 -21.01 -23.73 9.55
CA ARG A 207 -20.82 -24.93 8.70
C ARG A 207 -19.83 -25.94 9.30
N ALA A 208 -18.81 -25.47 10.01
CA ALA A 208 -17.69 -26.30 10.46
C ALA A 208 -17.42 -26.15 11.97
N ARG A 209 -18.46 -26.06 12.80
CA ARG A 209 -18.37 -25.72 14.25
C ARG A 209 -17.27 -26.45 15.02
N ALA A 210 -17.01 -27.72 14.70
CA ALA A 210 -16.04 -28.57 15.38
C ALA A 210 -14.57 -28.12 15.26
N VAL A 211 -14.21 -27.33 14.24
CA VAL A 211 -12.82 -26.87 14.04
C VAL A 211 -12.52 -25.53 14.73
N TYR A 212 -13.54 -24.88 15.29
CA TYR A 212 -13.43 -23.58 15.94
C TYR A 212 -13.46 -23.68 17.47
N PRO A 213 -12.90 -22.70 18.21
CA PRO A 213 -12.97 -22.65 19.66
C PRO A 213 -14.38 -22.85 20.22
N LYS A 214 -14.52 -23.52 21.38
CA LYS A 214 -15.83 -23.85 21.98
C LYS A 214 -16.70 -22.63 22.31
N ASN A 215 -16.12 -21.45 22.42
CA ASN A 215 -16.81 -20.18 22.66
C ASN A 215 -17.08 -19.34 21.40
N ALA A 216 -16.72 -19.83 20.20
CA ALA A 216 -17.09 -19.21 18.93
C ALA A 216 -18.58 -19.41 18.58
N GLY A 217 -19.11 -18.56 17.71
CA GLY A 217 -20.52 -18.52 17.27
C GLY A 217 -21.18 -17.15 17.45
N ASN A 218 -20.45 -16.12 17.86
CA ASN A 218 -20.94 -14.77 18.02
C ASN A 218 -20.29 -13.82 17.00
N TRP A 219 -21.06 -13.50 15.95
CA TRP A 219 -20.69 -12.59 14.86
C TRP A 219 -20.30 -11.17 15.31
N GLN A 220 -20.61 -10.77 16.55
CA GLN A 220 -20.22 -9.46 17.07
C GLN A 220 -18.75 -9.41 17.48
N ILE A 221 -18.09 -10.55 17.71
CA ILE A 221 -16.77 -10.58 18.37
C ILE A 221 -15.80 -11.63 17.83
N ASP A 222 -16.27 -12.65 17.14
CA ASP A 222 -15.39 -13.74 16.68
C ASP A 222 -14.31 -13.27 15.70
N GLN A 223 -14.64 -12.34 14.82
CA GLN A 223 -13.71 -11.67 13.91
C GLN A 223 -12.68 -10.79 14.63
N ARG A 224 -12.91 -10.51 15.92
CA ARG A 224 -11.99 -9.77 16.80
C ARG A 224 -11.11 -10.67 17.67
N ARG A 225 -11.01 -11.96 17.35
CA ARG A 225 -10.25 -12.95 18.12
C ARG A 225 -9.27 -13.70 17.23
N VAL A 226 -7.97 -13.53 17.49
CA VAL A 226 -6.88 -14.18 16.73
C VAL A 226 -7.07 -15.70 16.62
N LEU A 227 -7.35 -16.37 17.75
CA LEU A 227 -7.59 -17.82 17.77
C LEU A 227 -8.85 -18.28 17.03
N THR A 228 -9.81 -17.37 16.78
CA THR A 228 -11.02 -17.69 16.01
C THR A 228 -10.81 -17.46 14.52
N LEU A 229 -9.95 -16.50 14.15
CA LEU A 229 -9.54 -16.26 12.76
C LEU A 229 -8.59 -17.34 12.21
N LEU A 230 -7.73 -17.93 13.05
CA LEU A 230 -6.76 -18.93 12.58
C LEU A 230 -7.40 -20.12 11.80
N PRO A 231 -8.44 -20.81 12.31
CA PRO A 231 -9.09 -21.89 11.56
C PRO A 231 -9.71 -21.41 10.25
N TYR A 232 -10.20 -20.16 10.19
CA TYR A 232 -10.75 -19.59 8.96
C TYR A 232 -9.66 -19.46 7.89
N PHE A 233 -8.51 -18.86 8.21
CA PHE A 233 -7.40 -18.75 7.27
C PHE A 233 -6.86 -20.11 6.83
N GLN A 234 -6.77 -21.08 7.75
CA GLN A 234 -6.35 -22.45 7.41
C GLN A 234 -7.25 -23.13 6.38
N ARG A 235 -8.52 -22.74 6.32
CA ARG A 235 -9.53 -23.38 5.45
C ARG A 235 -9.71 -22.67 4.12
N HIS A 236 -9.51 -21.35 4.08
CA HIS A 236 -9.93 -20.52 2.94
C HIS A 236 -8.80 -19.74 2.28
N TRP A 237 -7.66 -19.59 2.94
CA TRP A 237 -6.54 -18.79 2.44
C TRP A 237 -5.34 -19.67 2.12
N GLU A 238 -4.46 -19.17 1.27
CA GLU A 238 -3.26 -19.89 0.88
C GLU A 238 -2.27 -19.86 2.05
N LYS A 239 -1.98 -21.03 2.61
CA LYS A 239 -0.94 -21.17 3.63
C LYS A 239 0.43 -20.93 2.98
N ARG A 240 1.20 -20.03 3.57
CA ARG A 240 2.57 -19.68 3.17
C ARG A 240 3.56 -20.10 4.24
N THR A 241 4.85 -20.14 3.88
CA THR A 241 5.91 -20.44 4.87
C THR A 241 5.97 -19.33 5.94
N ALA A 242 6.18 -19.72 7.19
CA ALA A 242 6.41 -18.76 8.28
C ALA A 242 7.88 -18.33 8.37
N LYS A 243 8.78 -18.97 7.59
CA LYS A 243 10.19 -18.59 7.51
C LYS A 243 10.32 -17.22 6.85
N LEU A 244 11.16 -16.37 7.45
CA LEU A 244 11.37 -15.00 6.99
C LEU A 244 12.34 -14.91 5.81
N ASP A 245 13.18 -15.93 5.65
CA ASP A 245 14.30 -16.02 4.71
C ASP A 245 14.11 -17.08 3.61
N ASP A 246 12.87 -17.53 3.39
CA ASP A 246 12.57 -18.52 2.37
C ASP A 246 12.63 -17.89 0.95
N PRO A 247 13.57 -18.29 0.09
CA PRO A 247 13.73 -17.69 -1.23
C PRO A 247 12.60 -18.07 -2.20
N ASP A 248 11.93 -19.20 -1.99
CA ASP A 248 10.89 -19.71 -2.89
C ASP A 248 9.50 -19.16 -2.54
N ASP A 249 9.32 -18.72 -1.29
CA ASP A 249 8.12 -18.05 -0.81
C ASP A 249 8.50 -16.84 0.05
N PRO A 250 9.02 -15.75 -0.57
CA PRO A 250 9.40 -14.55 0.16
C PRO A 250 8.17 -13.88 0.80
N LEU A 251 8.41 -13.09 1.85
CA LEU A 251 7.37 -12.25 2.46
C LEU A 251 6.80 -11.30 1.40
N ARG A 252 5.48 -11.35 1.18
CA ARG A 252 4.80 -10.46 0.24
C ARG A 252 3.91 -9.48 0.96
N PRO A 253 3.95 -8.19 0.58
CA PRO A 253 3.07 -7.20 1.17
C PRO A 253 1.59 -7.53 0.95
N GLY A 254 0.78 -7.37 1.99
CA GLY A 254 -0.59 -7.89 2.05
C GLY A 254 -0.72 -9.29 2.67
N ASP A 255 0.38 -10.04 2.83
CA ASP A 255 0.35 -11.32 3.58
C ASP A 255 -0.07 -11.06 5.04
N VAL A 256 -0.98 -11.89 5.56
CA VAL A 256 -1.41 -11.87 6.96
C VAL A 256 -0.52 -12.82 7.77
N ILE A 257 0.04 -12.33 8.87
CA ILE A 257 0.87 -13.11 9.80
C ILE A 257 0.24 -13.18 11.17
N LEU A 258 0.35 -14.35 11.82
CA LEU A 258 -0.03 -14.56 13.21
C LEU A 258 1.23 -14.81 14.03
N MET A 259 1.35 -14.09 15.14
CA MET A 259 2.56 -14.00 15.95
C MET A 259 2.31 -14.39 17.41
N ASP A 260 3.37 -14.84 18.08
CA ASP A 260 3.39 -15.18 19.49
C ASP A 260 4.11 -14.09 20.28
N THR A 261 3.38 -13.34 21.09
CA THR A 261 3.93 -12.27 21.94
C THR A 261 4.07 -12.69 23.41
N PHE A 262 3.60 -13.88 23.79
CA PHE A 262 3.59 -14.35 25.18
C PHE A 262 4.50 -15.58 25.39
N PRO A 263 5.73 -15.38 25.90
CA PRO A 263 6.67 -16.47 26.17
C PRO A 263 6.14 -17.53 27.14
N SER A 264 5.20 -17.16 28.02
CA SER A 264 4.64 -18.04 29.05
C SER A 264 3.51 -18.94 28.55
N LYS A 265 2.96 -18.69 27.35
CA LYS A 265 1.88 -19.48 26.76
C LYS A 265 2.00 -19.48 25.24
N PHE A 266 2.61 -20.54 24.72
CA PHE A 266 2.79 -20.72 23.28
C PHE A 266 1.47 -20.69 22.51
N GLY A 267 1.44 -19.90 21.45
CA GLY A 267 0.33 -19.82 20.50
C GLY A 267 0.12 -18.41 19.97
N PRO A 268 -0.59 -18.24 18.84
CA PRO A 268 -0.76 -16.92 18.25
C PRO A 268 -1.77 -16.11 19.06
N ASP A 269 -1.33 -14.97 19.56
CA ASP A 269 -2.14 -13.98 20.27
C ASP A 269 -2.18 -12.62 19.57
N HIS A 270 -1.27 -12.38 18.63
CA HIS A 270 -1.22 -11.16 17.82
C HIS A 270 -1.30 -11.46 16.33
N ILE A 271 -1.77 -10.50 15.55
CA ILE A 271 -1.93 -10.62 14.10
C ILE A 271 -1.57 -9.30 13.41
N GLY A 272 -1.03 -9.38 12.20
CA GLY A 272 -0.67 -8.20 11.42
C GLY A 272 -0.57 -8.50 9.93
N ILE A 273 -0.30 -7.46 9.14
CA ILE A 273 -0.13 -7.53 7.68
C ILE A 273 1.29 -7.12 7.33
N ILE A 274 1.93 -7.86 6.42
CA ILE A 274 3.25 -7.50 5.89
C ILE A 274 3.13 -6.21 5.08
N SER A 275 3.94 -5.21 5.43
CA SER A 275 4.02 -3.93 4.74
C SER A 275 4.89 -3.99 3.49
N ASP A 276 4.72 -3.02 2.59
CA ASP A 276 5.69 -2.70 1.54
C ASP A 276 6.93 -1.95 2.04
N THR A 277 6.85 -1.33 3.21
CA THR A 277 7.94 -0.57 3.84
C THR A 277 8.95 -1.53 4.47
N ILE A 278 10.23 -1.33 4.21
CA ILE A 278 11.32 -2.07 4.85
C ILE A 278 11.78 -1.30 6.10
N GLY A 279 11.87 -2.00 7.23
CA GLY A 279 12.34 -1.47 8.51
C GLY A 279 13.86 -1.44 8.66
N GLU A 280 14.31 -1.02 9.84
CA GLU A 280 15.73 -0.96 10.19
C GLU A 280 16.37 -2.34 10.26
N SER A 281 15.59 -3.38 10.57
CA SER A 281 16.01 -4.77 10.54
C SER A 281 16.34 -5.30 9.13
N GLY A 282 15.98 -4.56 8.09
CA GLY A 282 16.08 -5.02 6.70
C GLY A 282 14.94 -5.95 6.28
N LEU A 283 13.98 -6.24 7.17
CA LEU A 283 12.76 -6.96 6.87
C LEU A 283 11.58 -6.00 6.67
N PRO A 284 10.50 -6.43 6.01
CA PRO A 284 9.26 -5.65 5.95
C PRO A 284 8.73 -5.29 7.34
N LEU A 285 8.21 -4.08 7.50
CA LEU A 285 7.43 -3.71 8.67
C LEU A 285 6.11 -4.50 8.72
N VAL A 286 5.50 -4.55 9.90
CA VAL A 286 4.20 -5.18 10.13
C VAL A 286 3.17 -4.11 10.45
N ILE A 287 2.13 -4.00 9.62
CA ILE A 287 0.96 -3.17 9.85
C ILE A 287 0.09 -3.86 10.89
N ASN A 288 -0.10 -3.22 12.06
CA ASN A 288 -0.84 -3.79 13.18
C ASN A 288 -1.34 -2.70 14.14
N ASN A 289 -2.08 -3.10 15.17
CA ASN A 289 -2.41 -2.25 16.31
C ASN A 289 -1.95 -2.97 17.60
N TRP A 290 -0.83 -2.52 18.17
CA TRP A 290 0.01 -3.31 19.08
C TRP A 290 -0.62 -3.55 20.45
N THR A 291 -0.78 -2.49 21.25
CA THR A 291 -1.29 -2.59 22.62
C THR A 291 -1.76 -1.22 23.13
N VAL A 292 -2.27 -1.17 24.36
CA VAL A 292 -2.73 0.06 25.02
C VAL A 292 -1.65 1.14 24.96
N GLY A 293 -2.05 2.34 24.55
CA GLY A 293 -1.14 3.48 24.35
C GLY A 293 -0.60 3.63 22.92
N TYR A 294 -0.87 2.66 22.04
CA TYR A 294 -0.52 2.73 20.62
C TYR A 294 -1.75 3.02 19.75
N VAL A 295 -1.47 3.35 18.49
CA VAL A 295 -2.45 3.46 17.39
C VAL A 295 -2.08 2.47 16.30
N GLU A 296 -2.99 2.23 15.34
CA GLU A 296 -2.69 1.52 14.10
C GLU A 296 -1.41 2.07 13.45
N SER A 297 -0.41 1.22 13.21
CA SER A 297 0.94 1.65 12.82
C SER A 297 1.71 0.54 12.09
N GLU A 298 2.82 0.92 11.46
CA GLU A 298 3.81 -0.01 10.92
C GLU A 298 4.95 -0.17 11.92
N MET A 299 5.30 -1.41 12.27
CA MET A 299 6.30 -1.68 13.31
C MET A 299 7.30 -2.74 12.86
N ASP A 300 8.55 -2.59 13.29
CA ASP A 300 9.63 -3.55 13.00
C ASP A 300 9.61 -4.67 14.03
N LEU A 301 8.83 -5.73 13.74
CA LEU A 301 8.54 -6.80 14.71
C LEU A 301 9.19 -8.14 14.36
N LEU A 302 9.53 -8.36 13.09
CA LEU A 302 9.84 -9.69 12.55
C LEU A 302 11.10 -10.33 13.14
N THR A 303 12.02 -9.55 13.69
CA THR A 303 13.23 -10.06 14.36
C THR A 303 13.03 -10.36 15.85
N SER A 304 11.97 -9.81 16.46
CA SER A 304 11.75 -9.83 17.91
C SER A 304 10.54 -10.66 18.33
N VAL A 305 9.57 -10.84 17.42
CA VAL A 305 8.32 -11.55 17.69
C VAL A 305 8.21 -12.76 16.74
N PRO A 306 8.14 -13.99 17.26
CA PRO A 306 7.99 -15.19 16.43
C PRO A 306 6.74 -15.16 15.55
N VAL A 307 6.92 -15.36 14.25
CA VAL A 307 5.82 -15.63 13.30
C VAL A 307 5.50 -17.11 13.32
N LEU A 308 4.27 -17.47 13.70
CA LEU A 308 3.82 -18.85 13.76
C LEU A 308 3.11 -19.30 12.48
N TYR A 309 2.38 -18.38 11.84
CA TYR A 309 1.62 -18.66 10.63
C TYR A 309 1.66 -17.47 9.67
N ARG A 310 1.65 -17.75 8.36
CA ARG A 310 1.50 -16.77 7.30
C ARG A 310 0.47 -17.25 6.28
N TYR A 311 -0.44 -16.36 5.89
CA TYR A 311 -1.49 -16.63 4.91
C TYR A 311 -1.58 -15.51 3.89
N ARG A 312 -1.97 -15.88 2.67
CA ARG A 312 -2.21 -14.95 1.57
C ARG A 312 -3.64 -15.12 1.09
N LEU A 313 -4.32 -13.99 0.85
CA LEU A 313 -5.62 -14.01 0.22
C LEU A 313 -5.46 -14.53 -1.22
N PRO A 314 -6.22 -15.56 -1.67
CA PRO A 314 -6.01 -16.15 -2.99
C PRO A 314 -6.29 -15.16 -4.13
N GLU A 315 -5.44 -15.17 -5.15
CA GLU A 315 -5.55 -14.39 -6.42
C GLU A 315 -6.54 -14.97 -7.44
#